data_AF-A0A815BCC5-F1
#
_entry.id   AF-A0A815BCC5-F1
#
_cell.length_a   1.000
_cell.length_b   1.000
_cell.length_c   1.000
_cell.angle_alpha   90.00
_cell.angle_beta   90.00
_cell.angle_gamma   90.00
#
_symmetry.space_group_name_H-M   'P 1'
#
loop_
_entity.id
_entity.type
_entity.pdbx_description
1 polymer ?
#
loop_
_entity_poly.entity_id
_entity_poly.type
_entity_poly.pdbx_seq_one_letter_code
_entity_poly.pdbx_strand_id
1 'polypeptide(L)'
;MKSCLAHGFPFVINISVFASFGNGGKSGVVPMPTQTDLVHGATGGHALLVCGYSEESQAFIVRNSWGEDWGEKGYCYIPYDYITSPTFCHEAYAIRKVENDDFGQDNWCWQDSENYLANMPEHNPDHHAIERFEIEEEEASANFRQFMEETQEDMREQMQEMREDMPEQMRDMQEG
;
A
#
# COMPACT_ATOMS: atom_id res chain seq x y z
N MET A 1 9.46 1.34 0.80
CA MET A 1 8.29 0.72 1.48
C MET A 1 7.75 1.56 2.63
N LYS A 2 8.46 1.75 3.76
CA LYS A 2 7.98 2.58 4.88
C LYS A 2 7.63 4.02 4.48
N SER A 3 8.49 4.67 3.69
CA SER A 3 8.19 6.00 3.11
C SER A 3 6.88 6.01 2.31
N CYS A 4 6.59 4.97 1.52
CA CYS A 4 5.33 4.86 0.76
C CYS A 4 4.10 4.92 1.68
N LEU A 5 4.15 4.16 2.79
CA LEU A 5 3.10 4.13 3.81
C LEU A 5 3.00 5.45 4.58
N ALA A 6 4.13 6.07 4.92
CA ALA A 6 4.16 7.38 5.59
C ALA A 6 3.52 8.49 4.75
N HIS A 7 3.59 8.38 3.43
CA HIS A 7 2.89 9.29 2.50
C HIS A 7 1.42 8.89 2.24
N GLY A 8 0.88 7.90 2.97
CA GLY A 8 -0.52 7.50 2.87
C GLY A 8 -0.85 6.58 1.68
N PHE A 9 0.16 5.91 1.08
CA PHE A 9 -0.04 4.98 -0.02
C PHE A 9 0.17 3.52 0.43
N PRO A 10 -0.91 2.78 0.75
CA PRO A 10 -0.85 1.33 0.81
C PRO A 10 -0.36 0.74 -0.50
N PHE A 11 0.33 -0.39 -0.43
CA PHE A 11 0.87 -1.04 -1.62
C PHE A 11 0.66 -2.55 -1.57
N VAL A 12 0.44 -3.15 -2.73
CA VAL A 12 0.30 -4.59 -2.89
C VAL A 12 1.70 -5.19 -3.03
N ILE A 13 1.91 -6.35 -2.41
CA ILE A 13 3.12 -7.16 -2.58
C ILE A 13 2.75 -8.53 -3.15
N ASN A 14 3.67 -9.12 -3.88
CA ASN A 14 3.64 -10.52 -4.28
C ASN A 14 4.75 -11.29 -3.57
N ILE A 15 4.37 -12.23 -2.69
CA ILE A 15 5.31 -13.01 -1.90
C ILE A 15 5.21 -14.51 -2.19
N SER A 16 6.34 -15.20 -2.06
CA SER A 16 6.37 -16.64 -1.85
C SER A 16 5.80 -16.95 -0.47
N VAL A 17 4.82 -17.83 -0.39
CA VAL A 17 4.25 -18.37 0.84
C VAL A 17 4.86 -19.74 1.11
N PHE A 18 5.20 -20.04 2.36
CA PHE A 18 5.72 -21.34 2.78
C PHE A 18 4.76 -22.04 3.74
N ALA A 19 5.01 -23.31 4.05
CA ALA A 19 4.15 -24.07 4.97
C ALA A 19 4.10 -23.40 6.36
N SER A 20 5.21 -22.85 6.84
CA SER A 20 5.26 -22.10 8.10
C SER A 20 4.42 -20.81 8.12
N PHE A 21 4.06 -20.23 6.98
CA PHE A 21 3.22 -19.03 6.93
C PHE A 21 1.87 -19.27 7.61
N GLY A 22 1.30 -20.46 7.43
CA GLY A 22 0.05 -20.86 8.07
C GLY A 22 0.12 -20.90 9.60
N ASN A 23 1.31 -20.98 10.19
CA ASN A 23 1.50 -21.01 11.64
C ASN A 23 1.19 -19.66 12.31
N GLY A 24 1.07 -18.57 11.53
CA GLY A 24 0.56 -17.29 12.06
C GLY A 24 -0.86 -17.40 12.61
N GLY A 25 -1.65 -18.39 12.15
CA GLY A 25 -2.90 -18.79 12.77
C GLY A 25 -3.82 -17.61 13.13
N LYS A 26 -4.31 -17.59 14.38
CA LYS A 26 -5.20 -16.52 14.90
C LYS A 26 -4.49 -15.26 15.38
N SER A 27 -3.16 -15.28 15.56
CA SER A 27 -2.41 -14.08 15.95
C SER A 27 -2.02 -13.24 14.74
N GLY A 28 -2.00 -13.83 13.55
CA GLY A 28 -1.56 -13.19 12.32
C GLY A 28 -0.05 -12.96 12.28
N VAL A 29 0.72 -13.37 13.30
CA VAL A 29 2.17 -13.16 13.33
C VAL A 29 2.85 -14.19 12.44
N VAL A 30 3.32 -13.77 11.27
CA VAL A 30 3.94 -14.66 10.29
C VAL A 30 5.40 -14.88 10.66
N PRO A 31 5.86 -16.14 10.81
CA PRO A 31 7.27 -16.43 11.05
C PRO A 31 8.10 -16.27 9.76
N MET A 32 9.42 -16.11 9.93
CA MET A 32 10.35 -16.31 8.81
C MET A 32 10.30 -17.76 8.31
N PRO A 33 10.55 -18.01 7.00
CA PRO A 33 10.62 -19.36 6.46
C PRO A 33 11.66 -20.19 7.21
N THR A 34 11.28 -21.41 7.60
CA THR A 34 12.16 -22.34 8.30
C THR A 34 13.15 -23.00 7.34
N GLN A 35 14.21 -23.64 7.87
CA GLN A 35 15.13 -24.42 7.03
C GLN A 35 14.40 -25.52 6.25
N THR A 36 13.36 -26.12 6.84
CA THR A 36 12.50 -27.12 6.19
C THR A 36 11.72 -26.49 5.02
N ASP A 37 11.18 -25.28 5.20
CA ASP A 37 10.52 -24.54 4.12
C ASP A 37 11.48 -24.25 2.96
N LEU A 38 12.70 -23.81 3.26
CA LEU A 38 13.70 -23.50 2.24
C LEU A 38 14.12 -24.75 1.43
N VAL A 39 14.10 -25.93 2.06
CA VAL A 39 14.40 -27.20 1.38
C VAL A 39 13.22 -27.68 0.53
N HIS A 40 11.98 -27.55 1.03
CA HIS A 40 10.80 -28.00 0.29
C HIS A 40 10.29 -26.99 -0.74
N GLY A 41 10.72 -25.73 -0.62
CA GLY A 41 10.29 -24.64 -1.47
C GLY A 41 8.98 -23.99 -0.99
N ALA A 42 8.61 -22.92 -1.69
CA ALA A 42 7.36 -22.22 -1.46
C ALA A 42 6.16 -23.13 -1.79
N THR A 43 5.10 -23.03 -0.98
CA THR A 43 3.82 -23.70 -1.24
C THR A 43 3.01 -22.97 -2.32
N GLY A 44 3.31 -21.69 -2.58
CA GLY A 44 2.71 -20.91 -3.66
C GLY A 44 3.14 -19.44 -3.63
N GLY A 45 2.60 -18.65 -4.55
CA GLY A 45 2.66 -17.18 -4.50
C GLY A 45 1.37 -16.61 -3.91
N HIS A 46 1.45 -15.47 -3.23
CA HIS A 46 0.29 -14.79 -2.67
C HIS A 46 0.42 -13.27 -2.76
N ALA A 47 -0.67 -12.62 -3.15
CA ALA A 47 -0.77 -11.18 -3.24
C ALA A 47 -1.46 -10.61 -2.00
N LEU A 48 -0.85 -9.60 -1.38
CA LEU A 48 -1.28 -9.06 -0.09
C LEU A 48 -1.17 -7.53 -0.08
N LEU A 49 -2.03 -6.86 0.70
CA LEU A 49 -2.00 -5.40 0.83
C LEU A 49 -1.24 -4.98 2.09
N VAL A 50 -0.12 -4.30 1.93
CA VAL A 50 0.61 -3.67 3.03
C VAL A 50 -0.02 -2.31 3.33
N CYS A 51 -0.45 -2.11 4.58
CA CYS A 51 -1.21 -0.93 5.00
C CYS A 51 -0.62 -0.20 6.21
N GLY A 52 0.43 -0.73 6.82
CA GLY A 52 1.11 -0.10 7.95
C GLY A 52 2.40 -0.81 8.30
N TYR A 53 3.08 -0.32 9.33
CA TYR A 53 4.34 -0.90 9.84
C TYR A 53 4.52 -0.59 11.32
N SER A 54 5.27 -1.44 12.02
CA SER A 54 5.63 -1.28 13.43
C SER A 54 7.14 -1.34 13.58
N GLU A 55 7.76 -0.25 14.04
CA GLU A 55 9.18 -0.24 14.36
C GLU A 55 9.49 -1.06 15.62
N GLU A 56 8.58 -1.11 16.59
CA GLU A 56 8.78 -1.93 17.80
C GLU A 56 8.81 -3.42 17.47
N SER A 57 7.88 -3.87 16.60
CA SER A 57 7.73 -5.28 16.25
C SER A 57 8.56 -5.70 15.04
N GLN A 58 9.25 -4.76 14.38
CA GLN A 58 9.99 -4.97 13.13
C GLN A 58 9.17 -5.72 12.04
N ALA A 59 7.91 -5.31 11.88
CA ALA A 59 6.95 -5.98 11.00
C ALA A 59 6.07 -5.00 10.23
N PHE A 60 5.67 -5.40 9.02
CA PHE A 60 4.60 -4.74 8.26
C PHE A 60 3.23 -5.26 8.71
N ILE A 61 2.25 -4.36 8.74
CA ILE A 61 0.83 -4.68 8.94
C ILE A 61 0.22 -4.91 7.57
N VAL A 62 -0.33 -6.10 7.38
CA VAL A 62 -0.73 -6.62 6.07
C VAL A 62 -2.16 -7.12 6.14
N ARG A 63 -3.02 -6.66 5.23
CA ARG A 63 -4.38 -7.17 5.10
C ARG A 63 -4.37 -8.41 4.21
N ASN A 64 -4.84 -9.52 4.76
CA ASN A 64 -4.99 -10.78 4.04
C ASN A 64 -6.41 -10.91 3.44
N SER A 65 -6.59 -11.91 2.58
CA SER A 65 -7.84 -12.20 1.85
C SER A 65 -8.40 -13.60 2.14
N TRP A 66 -8.07 -14.18 3.30
CA TRP A 66 -8.53 -15.52 3.73
C TRP A 66 -9.66 -15.48 4.77
N GLY A 67 -10.39 -14.37 4.83
CA GLY A 67 -11.48 -14.15 5.78
C GLY A 67 -11.02 -13.59 7.14
N GLU A 68 -11.97 -13.12 7.93
CA GLU A 68 -11.71 -12.46 9.21
C GLU A 68 -11.27 -13.43 10.31
N ASP A 69 -11.59 -14.72 10.17
CA ASP A 69 -11.22 -15.78 11.12
C ASP A 69 -9.73 -16.15 11.05
N TRP A 70 -9.03 -15.71 10.01
CA TRP A 70 -7.60 -15.93 9.85
C TRP A 70 -6.82 -14.68 10.27
N GLY A 71 -5.73 -14.87 11.00
CA GLY A 71 -4.96 -13.78 11.57
C GLY A 71 -5.74 -13.01 12.62
N GLU A 72 -5.33 -11.76 12.85
CA GLU A 72 -6.05 -10.84 13.72
C GLU A 72 -7.11 -10.10 12.90
N LYS A 73 -8.34 -10.62 12.87
CA LYS A 73 -9.47 -10.04 12.09
C LYS A 73 -9.15 -9.88 10.60
N GLY A 74 -8.47 -10.85 10.01
CA GLY A 74 -8.04 -10.82 8.60
C GLY A 74 -6.70 -10.12 8.35
N TYR A 75 -6.01 -9.63 9.39
CA TYR A 75 -4.69 -9.03 9.28
C TYR A 75 -3.58 -9.99 9.70
N CYS A 76 -2.43 -9.85 9.05
CA CYS A 76 -1.17 -10.45 9.48
C CYS A 76 -0.07 -9.41 9.67
N TYR A 77 0.92 -9.81 10.45
CA TYR A 77 2.12 -9.06 10.76
C TYR A 77 3.30 -9.83 10.19
N ILE A 78 3.90 -9.29 9.14
CA ILE A 78 4.96 -9.97 8.38
C ILE A 78 6.30 -9.28 8.67
N PRO A 79 7.34 -10.02 9.08
CA PRO A 79 8.65 -9.44 9.36
C PRO A 79 9.21 -8.63 8.19
N TYR A 80 9.92 -7.54 8.49
CA TYR A 80 10.58 -6.75 7.45
C TYR A 80 11.48 -7.60 6.56
N ASP A 81 12.31 -8.45 7.17
CA ASP A 81 13.25 -9.33 6.47
C ASP A 81 12.57 -10.27 5.47
N TYR A 82 11.31 -10.64 5.72
CA TYR A 82 10.53 -11.44 4.78
C TYR A 82 10.21 -10.61 3.53
N ILE A 83 9.60 -9.43 3.71
CA ILE A 83 9.10 -8.61 2.60
C ILE A 83 10.23 -7.90 1.86
N THR A 84 11.34 -7.57 2.52
CA THR A 84 12.48 -6.92 1.86
C THR A 84 13.47 -7.92 1.25
N SER A 85 13.27 -9.21 1.45
CA SER A 85 14.08 -10.25 0.82
C SER A 85 13.66 -10.46 -0.64
N PRO A 86 14.57 -10.28 -1.62
CA PRO A 86 14.27 -10.57 -3.02
C PRO A 86 14.06 -12.07 -3.29
N THR A 87 14.38 -12.94 -2.33
CA THR A 87 14.08 -14.38 -2.41
C THR A 87 12.61 -14.67 -2.12
N PHE A 88 11.97 -13.85 -1.29
CA PHE A 88 10.64 -14.12 -0.76
C PHE A 88 9.59 -13.14 -1.24
N CYS A 89 9.96 -11.91 -1.62
CA CYS A 89 9.08 -10.91 -2.20
C CYS A 89 9.57 -10.54 -3.59
N HIS A 90 8.72 -10.73 -4.59
CA HIS A 90 9.10 -10.56 -6.00
C HIS A 90 8.76 -9.17 -6.51
N GLU A 91 7.62 -8.64 -6.08
CA GLU A 91 7.07 -7.40 -6.62
C GLU A 91 6.35 -6.59 -5.53
N ALA A 92 6.35 -5.27 -5.68
CA ALA A 92 5.61 -4.34 -4.84
C ALA A 92 5.07 -3.18 -5.68
N TYR A 93 3.75 -2.96 -5.63
CA TYR A 93 3.06 -1.96 -6.44
C TYR A 93 2.20 -1.05 -5.56
N ALA A 94 2.43 0.25 -5.65
CA ALA A 94 1.54 1.26 -5.07
C ALA A 94 0.72 1.87 -6.20
N ILE A 95 -0.60 1.90 -6.06
CA ILE A 95 -1.44 2.71 -6.92
C ILE A 95 -1.43 4.12 -6.34
N ARG A 96 -1.03 5.10 -7.16
CA ARG A 96 -1.10 6.52 -6.82
C ARG A 96 -2.13 7.19 -7.72
N LYS A 97 -2.54 8.39 -7.33
CA LYS A 97 -3.49 9.21 -8.08
C LYS A 97 -2.96 9.45 -9.50
N VAL A 98 -3.86 9.39 -10.48
CA VAL A 98 -3.65 9.94 -11.82
C VAL A 98 -4.22 11.36 -11.84
N GLU A 99 -3.49 12.31 -12.43
CA GLU A 99 -3.96 13.68 -12.57
C GLU A 99 -4.39 13.93 -14.02
N ASN A 100 -5.52 14.62 -14.21
CA ASN A 100 -6.19 14.88 -15.50
C ASN A 100 -6.88 13.69 -16.18
N ASP A 101 -7.68 12.92 -15.45
CA ASP A 101 -8.64 11.99 -16.07
C ASP A 101 -10.04 12.62 -16.11
N ASP A 102 -10.53 12.86 -17.33
CA ASP A 102 -11.96 13.05 -17.58
C ASP A 102 -12.67 11.70 -17.40
N PHE A 103 -12.98 11.36 -16.15
CA PHE A 103 -13.87 10.25 -15.79
C PHE A 103 -15.33 10.57 -16.16
N GLY A 104 -15.57 11.27 -17.28
CA GLY A 104 -16.88 11.51 -17.83
C GLY A 104 -17.67 10.20 -17.89
N GLN A 105 -18.98 10.29 -17.60
CA GLN A 105 -19.89 9.16 -17.46
C GLN A 105 -19.91 8.19 -18.65
N ASP A 106 -19.32 8.58 -19.79
CA ASP A 106 -19.25 7.82 -21.02
C ASP A 106 -18.04 6.89 -21.12
N ASN A 107 -17.00 7.03 -20.28
CA ASN A 107 -15.73 6.31 -20.44
C ASN A 107 -15.58 5.04 -19.60
N TRP A 108 -16.34 4.88 -18.51
CA TRP A 108 -16.22 3.72 -17.60
C TRP A 108 -17.56 3.15 -17.10
N CYS A 109 -18.69 3.83 -17.37
CA CYS A 109 -20.00 3.28 -17.09
C CYS A 109 -20.46 2.41 -18.26
N TRP A 110 -20.40 1.09 -18.09
CA TRP A 110 -21.18 0.20 -18.93
C TRP A 110 -22.66 0.50 -18.67
N GLN A 111 -23.29 1.31 -19.53
CA GLN A 111 -24.69 1.71 -19.37
C GLN A 111 -25.67 0.51 -19.43
N ASP A 112 -25.22 -0.67 -19.88
CA ASP A 112 -25.99 -1.92 -19.90
C ASP A 112 -25.63 -2.86 -18.73
N SER A 113 -25.74 -2.37 -17.50
CA SER A 113 -25.48 -3.18 -16.29
C SER A 113 -26.50 -4.31 -16.04
N GLU A 114 -27.59 -4.39 -16.80
CA GLU A 114 -28.61 -5.44 -16.60
C GLU A 114 -28.35 -6.75 -17.36
N ASN A 115 -27.37 -6.84 -18.27
CA ASN A 115 -27.29 -7.99 -19.19
C ASN A 115 -25.93 -8.70 -19.32
N TYR A 116 -24.93 -8.34 -18.51
CA TYR A 116 -23.57 -8.91 -18.67
C TYR A 116 -23.47 -10.39 -18.27
N LEU A 117 -24.19 -10.83 -17.22
CA LEU A 117 -24.24 -12.25 -16.86
C LEU A 117 -25.09 -13.09 -17.82
N ALA A 118 -25.98 -12.47 -18.60
CA ALA A 118 -26.90 -13.15 -19.50
C ALA A 118 -26.30 -13.39 -20.90
N ASN A 119 -25.32 -12.59 -21.31
CA ASN A 119 -24.80 -12.57 -22.69
C ASN A 119 -23.28 -12.75 -22.79
N MET A 120 -22.62 -13.40 -21.84
CA MET A 120 -21.19 -13.71 -21.97
C MET A 120 -20.94 -14.52 -23.26
N PRO A 121 -20.16 -13.99 -24.23
CA PRO A 121 -19.73 -14.78 -25.37
C PRO A 121 -18.74 -15.84 -24.90
N GLU A 122 -18.84 -17.05 -25.45
CA GLU A 122 -17.82 -18.09 -25.23
C GLU A 122 -16.44 -17.52 -25.57
N HIS A 123 -15.58 -17.49 -24.55
CA HIS A 123 -14.13 -17.30 -24.55
C HIS A 123 -13.53 -16.70 -25.83
N ASN A 124 -13.37 -15.36 -25.85
CA ASN A 124 -12.50 -14.69 -26.82
C ASN A 124 -11.10 -14.52 -26.19
N PRO A 125 -10.05 -15.23 -26.67
CA PRO A 125 -8.73 -15.23 -26.04
C PRO A 125 -7.92 -13.93 -26.23
N ASP A 126 -8.39 -12.95 -27.01
CA ASP A 126 -7.57 -11.80 -27.43
C ASP A 126 -7.87 -10.46 -26.72
N HIS A 127 -8.77 -10.41 -25.73
CA HIS A 127 -9.14 -9.15 -25.06
C HIS A 127 -8.47 -8.95 -23.69
N HIS A 128 -7.15 -8.75 -23.65
CA HIS A 128 -6.49 -8.09 -22.51
C HIS A 128 -5.23 -7.32 -22.97
N ALA A 129 -5.42 -6.11 -23.49
CA ALA A 129 -4.33 -5.14 -23.55
C ALA A 129 -4.42 -4.24 -22.31
N ILE A 130 -3.61 -4.54 -21.29
CA ILE A 130 -3.33 -3.59 -20.20
C ILE A 130 -2.21 -2.69 -20.73
N GLU A 131 -2.51 -1.45 -21.05
CA GLU A 131 -1.47 -0.46 -21.37
C GLU A 131 -0.67 -0.17 -20.09
N ARG A 132 0.63 -0.50 -20.13
CA ARG A 132 1.58 -0.08 -19.10
C ARG A 132 1.91 1.38 -19.33
N PHE A 133 1.50 2.24 -18.39
CA PHE A 133 1.99 3.60 -18.29
C PHE A 133 3.34 3.57 -17.55
N GLU A 134 4.43 3.86 -18.27
CA GLU A 134 5.73 4.13 -17.66
C GLU A 134 5.74 5.62 -17.27
N ILE A 135 5.78 5.91 -15.97
CA ILE A 135 5.98 7.28 -15.47
C ILE A 135 7.49 7.51 -15.41
N GLU A 136 8.01 8.47 -16.18
CA GLU A 136 9.43 8.81 -16.17
C GLU A 136 9.84 9.39 -14.80
N GLU A 137 10.89 8.82 -14.21
CA GLU A 137 11.32 9.04 -12.82
C GLU A 137 11.64 10.52 -12.51
N GLU A 138 12.05 11.27 -13.55
CA GLU A 138 12.45 12.67 -13.44
C GLU A 138 11.23 13.62 -13.30
N GLU A 139 10.14 13.32 -14.00
CA GLU A 139 8.89 14.08 -13.94
C GLU A 139 8.15 13.82 -12.62
N ALA A 140 8.11 12.56 -12.17
CA ALA A 140 7.59 12.21 -10.85
C ALA A 140 8.35 12.91 -9.72
N SER A 141 9.66 13.10 -9.87
CA SER A 141 10.52 13.80 -8.91
C SER A 141 10.28 15.31 -8.91
N ALA A 142 10.07 15.93 -10.08
CA ALA A 142 9.79 17.36 -10.19
C ALA A 142 8.43 17.73 -9.58
N ASN A 143 7.38 16.99 -9.93
CA ASN A 143 6.04 17.20 -9.39
C ASN A 143 6.01 16.94 -7.87
N PHE A 144 6.80 15.98 -7.39
CA PHE A 144 6.94 15.73 -5.96
C PHE A 144 7.67 16.86 -5.22
N ARG A 145 8.71 17.46 -5.80
CA ARG A 145 9.40 18.62 -5.18
C ARG A 145 8.46 19.81 -5.04
N GLN A 146 7.69 20.12 -6.08
CA GLN A 146 6.74 21.22 -6.05
C GLN A 146 5.66 21.01 -4.98
N PHE A 147 5.09 19.80 -4.90
CA PHE A 147 4.12 19.45 -3.86
C PHE A 147 4.69 19.59 -2.43
N MET A 148 5.95 19.21 -2.22
CA MET A 148 6.62 19.34 -0.92
C MET A 148 6.90 20.80 -0.55
N GLU A 149 7.14 21.68 -1.52
CA GLU A 149 7.31 23.11 -1.29
C GLU A 149 5.98 23.76 -0.88
N GLU A 150 4.89 23.45 -1.61
CA GLU A 150 3.53 23.94 -1.30
C GLU A 150 3.06 23.47 0.10
N THR A 151 3.25 22.20 0.44
CA THR A 151 2.86 21.69 1.78
C THR A 151 3.73 22.25 2.93
N GLN A 152 5.00 22.56 2.67
CA GLN A 152 5.83 23.26 3.66
C GLN A 152 5.42 24.71 3.86
N GLU A 153 4.94 25.37 2.81
CA GLU A 153 4.41 26.72 2.87
C GLU A 153 3.11 26.76 3.67
N ASP A 154 2.15 25.86 3.37
CA ASP A 154 0.90 25.71 4.12
C ASP A 154 1.15 25.44 5.62
N MET A 155 2.09 24.57 5.97
CA MET A 155 2.44 24.31 7.37
C MET A 155 3.09 25.51 8.05
N ARG A 156 3.88 26.31 7.32
CA ARG A 156 4.48 27.54 7.87
C ARG A 156 3.41 28.60 8.13
N GLU A 157 2.46 28.76 7.22
CA GLU A 157 1.34 29.69 7.38
C GLU A 157 0.48 29.30 8.58
N GLN A 158 0.11 28.02 8.71
CA GLN A 158 -0.64 27.53 9.88
C GLN A 158 0.13 27.70 11.19
N MET A 159 1.44 27.49 11.20
CA MET A 159 2.26 27.75 12.40
C MET A 159 2.40 29.23 12.72
N GLN A 160 2.37 30.10 11.70
CA GLN A 160 2.38 31.54 11.90
C GLN A 160 1.04 32.05 12.45
N GLU A 161 -0.09 31.57 11.93
CA GLU A 161 -1.43 31.88 12.45
C GLU A 161 -1.57 31.42 13.90
N MET A 162 -1.14 30.20 14.24
CA MET A 162 -1.13 29.72 15.63
C MET A 162 -0.23 30.55 16.56
N ARG A 163 0.84 31.15 16.03
CA ARG A 163 1.74 32.02 16.80
C ARG A 163 1.17 33.42 17.01
N GLU A 164 0.34 33.89 16.09
CA GLU A 164 -0.34 35.18 16.18
C GLU A 164 -1.59 35.11 17.08
N ASP A 165 -2.26 33.97 17.13
CA ASP A 165 -3.45 33.72 17.98
C ASP A 165 -3.10 33.24 19.41
N MET A 166 -1.80 33.23 19.76
CA MET A 166 -1.33 32.83 21.09
C MET A 166 -1.62 33.95 22.13
N PRO A 167 -2.31 33.65 23.25
CA PRO A 167 -2.62 34.63 24.29
C PRO A 167 -1.34 35.29 24.84
N GLU A 168 -1.34 36.61 25.05
CA GLU A 168 -0.18 37.39 25.52
C GLU A 168 0.51 36.79 26.75
N GLN A 169 -0.26 36.14 27.64
CA GLN A 169 0.27 35.52 28.87
C GLN A 169 1.16 34.28 28.62
N MET A 170 1.10 33.65 27.44
CA MET A 170 1.96 32.52 27.07
C MET A 170 3.23 32.93 26.32
N ARG A 171 3.29 34.15 25.77
CA ARG A 171 4.48 34.67 25.08
C ARG A 171 5.65 34.91 26.03
N ASP A 172 5.37 35.33 27.27
CA ASP A 172 6.39 35.64 28.28
C ASP A 172 7.02 34.40 28.95
N MET A 173 6.51 33.18 28.70
CA MET A 173 7.09 31.94 29.23
C MET A 173 8.22 31.35 28.37
N GLN A 174 8.46 31.88 27.16
CA GLN A 174 9.51 31.39 26.25
C GLN A 174 10.80 32.21 26.28
N GLU A 175 10.87 33.30 27.04
CA GLU A 175 12.07 34.15 27.18
C GLU A 175 12.69 34.13 28.59
N GLY A 176 12.32 33.15 29.43
CA GLY A 176 12.87 32.94 30.78
C GLY A 176 13.93 31.84 30.87
#